data_AF-A0A0B5D0V4-F1
#
_entry.id   AF-A0A0B5D0V4-F1
#
_cell.length_a   1.000
_cell.length_b   1.000
_cell.length_c   1.000
_cell.angle_alpha   90.00
_cell.angle_beta   90.00
_cell.angle_gamma   90.00
#
_symmetry.space_group_name_H-M   'P 1'
#
loop_
_entity.id
_entity.type
_entity.pdbx_description
1 polymer ?
#
loop_
_entity_poly.entity_id
_entity_poly.type
_entity_poly.pdbx_seq_one_letter_code
_entity_poly.pdbx_strand_id
1 'polypeptide(L)'
;MNRTALKLTAAAAAALIGGLGLTACSDSSADSGDSATTTAAAAADSGKSGKSGKSGDATTITAGDTTVTTGGEWSASVDGTPVEITDATVVCAEQGDTISLSVGSTSATMDSATGLSAVLSTGDNPEVQAVGMGSTETGEALAYAAGIPGNEATATKNGNTYEITGVLTAADMNNPMAGPQEKSFELSVTCP
;
A
#
# COMPACT_ATOMS: atom_id res chain seq x y z
N MET A 1 29.47 33.97 25.32
CA MET A 1 30.25 32.82 25.84
C MET A 1 29.51 31.55 25.43
N ASN A 2 30.02 30.51 24.78
CA ASN A 2 31.30 30.17 24.18
C ASN A 2 30.99 29.22 23.01
N ARG A 3 31.54 29.52 21.83
CA ARG A 3 31.55 28.62 20.66
C ARG A 3 32.95 28.02 20.58
N THR A 4 33.09 26.71 20.79
CA THR A 4 34.31 25.94 20.42
C THR A 4 33.95 24.45 20.45
N ALA A 5 33.62 23.86 19.30
CA ALA A 5 34.53 23.15 18.40
C ALA A 5 34.84 21.72 18.87
N LEU A 6 33.92 20.80 18.56
CA LEU A 6 34.18 19.37 18.67
C LEU A 6 34.87 18.92 17.38
N LYS A 7 36.19 18.75 17.46
CA LYS A 7 37.01 18.12 16.41
C LYS A 7 36.74 16.61 16.47
N LEU A 8 36.10 16.06 15.45
CA LEU A 8 36.07 14.62 15.22
C LEU A 8 36.81 14.30 13.93
N THR A 9 37.83 13.51 14.15
CA THR A 9 38.90 13.02 13.29
C THR A 9 38.38 12.31 12.04
N ALA A 10 38.90 12.73 10.89
CA ALA A 10 38.89 11.96 9.66
C ALA A 10 39.69 10.66 9.83
N ALA A 11 39.08 9.54 9.48
CA ALA A 11 39.78 8.30 9.15
C ALA A 11 39.32 7.89 7.75
N ALA A 12 40.21 8.10 6.77
CA ALA A 12 40.12 7.53 5.45
C ALA A 12 40.80 6.16 5.47
N ALA A 13 40.12 5.13 4.98
CA ALA A 13 40.75 3.89 4.52
C ALA A 13 39.95 3.36 3.33
N ALA A 14 40.68 2.92 2.31
CA ALA A 14 40.29 2.88 0.91
C ALA A 14 39.90 1.48 0.40
N ALA A 15 39.26 1.52 -0.77
CA ALA A 15 39.33 0.57 -1.88
C ALA A 15 38.64 -0.80 -1.76
N LEU A 16 37.56 -0.97 -2.53
CA LEU A 16 37.37 -2.18 -3.36
C LEU A 16 37.00 -1.76 -4.78
N ILE A 17 37.83 -2.24 -5.70
CA ILE A 17 37.74 -2.15 -7.16
C ILE A 17 36.98 -3.38 -7.65
N GLY A 18 36.04 -3.20 -8.58
CA GLY A 18 35.45 -4.26 -9.40
C GLY A 18 33.93 -4.10 -9.51
N GLY A 19 33.29 -4.01 -10.67
CA GLY A 19 33.74 -3.98 -12.06
C GLY A 19 32.46 -3.73 -12.86
N LEU A 20 32.50 -2.78 -13.80
CA LEU A 20 31.41 -2.58 -14.76
C LEU A 20 31.47 -3.69 -15.80
N GLY A 21 30.59 -4.68 -15.65
CA GLY A 21 30.29 -5.67 -16.68
C GLY A 21 28.96 -5.33 -17.36
N LEU A 22 29.01 -4.46 -18.38
CA LEU A 22 27.93 -4.36 -19.37
C LEU A 22 28.18 -5.43 -20.44
N THR A 23 27.54 -6.58 -20.32
CA THR A 23 27.43 -7.57 -21.42
C THR A 23 25.97 -7.53 -21.88
N ALA A 24 25.62 -6.81 -22.94
CA ALA A 24 25.62 -7.35 -24.29
C ALA A 24 25.06 -8.78 -24.35
N CYS A 25 23.78 -8.91 -24.68
CA CYS A 25 23.28 -10.10 -25.38
C CYS A 25 22.46 -9.62 -26.58
N SER A 26 23.08 -9.71 -27.75
CA SER A 26 22.44 -9.56 -29.05
C SER A 26 21.83 -10.91 -29.47
N ASP A 27 20.59 -10.84 -29.92
CA ASP A 27 19.95 -11.55 -31.03
C ASP A 27 20.41 -12.98 -31.39
N SER A 28 19.51 -13.95 -31.24
CA SER A 28 19.29 -15.03 -32.22
C SER A 28 17.91 -15.67 -32.04
N SER A 29 17.14 -15.63 -33.12
CA SER A 29 15.85 -16.27 -33.34
C SER A 29 15.84 -17.78 -33.07
N ALA A 30 14.80 -18.28 -32.42
CA ALA A 30 14.22 -19.60 -32.67
C ALA A 30 12.77 -19.66 -32.16
N ASP A 31 11.85 -19.73 -33.12
CA ASP A 31 10.46 -20.14 -33.01
C ASP A 31 10.33 -21.55 -32.40
N SER A 32 9.38 -21.76 -31.49
CA SER A 32 8.51 -22.97 -31.41
C SER A 32 7.68 -22.99 -30.12
N GLY A 33 6.36 -23.10 -30.26
CA GLY A 33 5.59 -24.01 -29.41
C GLY A 33 4.70 -23.42 -28.33
N ASP A 34 3.54 -22.94 -28.78
CA ASP A 34 2.22 -23.03 -28.15
C ASP A 34 2.11 -24.03 -26.96
N SER A 35 1.63 -23.55 -25.82
CA SER A 35 0.56 -24.24 -25.08
C SER A 35 -0.12 -23.25 -24.16
N ALA A 36 -1.17 -22.67 -24.71
CA ALA A 36 -2.22 -22.02 -23.95
C ALA A 36 -2.72 -22.96 -22.82
N THR A 37 -2.71 -22.46 -21.59
CA THR A 37 -3.81 -22.79 -20.66
C THR A 37 -4.36 -21.48 -20.13
N THR A 38 -5.09 -20.79 -21.01
CA THR A 38 -5.98 -19.71 -20.62
C THR A 38 -7.16 -20.33 -19.87
N THR A 39 -7.05 -20.48 -18.55
CA THR A 39 -8.24 -20.58 -17.71
C THR A 39 -8.67 -19.15 -17.41
N ALA A 40 -9.40 -18.56 -18.37
CA ALA A 40 -10.21 -17.39 -18.12
C ALA A 40 -11.36 -17.81 -17.19
N ALA A 41 -11.17 -17.60 -15.89
CA ALA A 41 -12.29 -17.53 -14.96
C ALA A 41 -12.83 -16.10 -15.05
N ALA A 42 -13.94 -15.96 -15.77
CA ALA A 42 -14.78 -14.78 -15.71
C ALA A 42 -15.29 -14.61 -14.27
N ALA A 43 -14.79 -13.59 -13.57
CA ALA A 43 -15.42 -13.07 -12.38
C ALA A 43 -16.33 -11.91 -12.81
N ALA A 44 -17.60 -12.04 -12.42
CA ALA A 44 -18.68 -11.14 -12.75
C ALA A 44 -18.39 -9.72 -12.26
N ASP A 45 -18.51 -8.78 -13.18
CA ASP A 45 -18.75 -7.37 -12.92
C ASP A 45 -20.00 -7.24 -12.04
N SER A 46 -19.77 -6.96 -10.75
CA SER A 46 -20.77 -6.36 -9.88
C SER A 46 -20.25 -4.96 -9.58
N GLY A 47 -20.78 -3.99 -10.32
CA GLY A 47 -20.39 -2.61 -10.24
C GLY A 47 -20.42 -2.07 -8.80
N LYS A 48 -19.22 -1.87 -8.24
CA LYS A 48 -18.96 -0.83 -7.25
C LYS A 48 -18.11 0.21 -7.98
N SER A 49 -18.63 1.43 -8.11
CA SER A 49 -17.92 2.54 -8.75
C SER A 49 -16.85 3.09 -7.79
N GLY A 50 -15.83 2.28 -7.51
CA GLY A 50 -14.55 2.73 -6.98
C GLY A 50 -13.61 2.88 -8.16
N LYS A 51 -12.94 4.03 -8.32
CA LYS A 51 -11.87 4.09 -9.32
C LYS A 51 -10.71 3.23 -8.80
N SER A 52 -10.28 2.31 -9.65
CA SER A 52 -9.24 1.33 -9.34
C SER A 52 -7.92 1.74 -10.00
N GLY A 53 -6.81 1.49 -9.30
CA GLY A 53 -5.47 1.75 -9.79
C GLY A 53 -4.66 0.47 -9.92
N LYS A 54 -3.92 0.33 -11.03
CA LYS A 54 -2.89 -0.71 -11.18
C LYS A 54 -1.55 -0.13 -10.73
N SER A 55 -0.88 -0.80 -9.80
CA SER A 55 0.50 -0.52 -9.44
C SER A 55 1.44 -1.15 -10.49
N GLY A 56 2.62 -0.56 -10.70
CA GLY A 56 3.62 -1.01 -11.69
C GLY A 56 4.15 -2.44 -11.48
N ASP A 57 5.25 -2.79 -12.18
CA ASP A 57 5.79 -4.16 -12.21
C ASP A 57 5.94 -4.80 -10.83
N ALA A 58 5.51 -6.07 -10.74
CA ALA A 58 5.54 -6.83 -9.51
C ALA A 58 6.98 -7.12 -9.09
N THR A 59 7.34 -6.76 -7.85
CA THR A 59 8.65 -7.07 -7.27
C THR A 59 8.46 -7.68 -5.89
N THR A 60 9.20 -8.75 -5.59
CA THR A 60 9.17 -9.42 -4.29
C THR A 60 10.55 -9.44 -3.67
N ILE A 61 10.65 -9.03 -2.41
CA ILE A 61 11.86 -9.05 -1.60
C ILE A 61 11.55 -9.79 -0.31
N THR A 62 12.34 -10.81 0.00
CA THR A 62 12.22 -11.58 1.25
C THR A 62 13.51 -11.46 2.04
N ALA A 63 13.41 -11.15 3.33
CA ALA A 63 14.52 -11.10 4.27
C ALA A 63 14.09 -11.68 5.62
N GLY A 64 14.61 -12.88 5.94
CA GLY A 64 14.13 -13.65 7.09
C GLY A 64 12.64 -13.97 6.95
N ASP A 65 11.87 -13.72 8.02
CA ASP A 65 10.42 -13.95 8.06
C ASP A 65 9.60 -12.76 7.55
N THR A 66 10.26 -11.80 6.90
CA THR A 66 9.60 -10.62 6.30
C THR A 66 9.58 -10.75 4.79
N THR A 67 8.40 -10.64 4.20
CA THR A 67 8.19 -10.62 2.75
C THR A 67 7.54 -9.31 2.36
N VAL A 68 8.13 -8.59 1.41
CA VAL A 68 7.58 -7.36 0.85
C VAL A 68 7.34 -7.58 -0.63
N THR A 69 6.10 -7.39 -1.06
CA THR A 69 5.74 -7.34 -2.47
C THR A 69 5.30 -5.93 -2.85
N THR A 70 5.65 -5.51 -4.06
CA THR A 70 5.16 -4.27 -4.66
C THR A 70 4.50 -4.60 -5.98
N GLY A 71 3.53 -3.79 -6.40
CA GLY A 71 2.70 -4.10 -7.58
C GLY A 71 1.31 -4.57 -7.17
N GLY A 72 0.46 -4.85 -8.16
CA GLY A 72 -0.90 -5.33 -7.93
C GLY A 72 -1.99 -4.29 -8.19
N GLU A 73 -3.16 -4.50 -7.59
CA GLU A 73 -4.35 -3.67 -7.84
C GLU A 73 -4.89 -3.11 -6.53
N TRP A 74 -5.57 -1.97 -6.60
CA TRP A 74 -6.30 -1.46 -5.46
C TRP A 74 -7.51 -0.65 -5.89
N SER A 75 -8.47 -0.53 -4.98
CA SER A 75 -9.55 0.46 -5.04
C SER A 75 -9.96 0.86 -3.62
N ALA A 76 -10.42 2.09 -3.44
CA ALA A 76 -10.93 2.54 -2.16
C ALA A 76 -12.04 3.57 -2.30
N SER A 77 -12.90 3.66 -1.28
CA SER A 77 -13.93 4.69 -1.18
C SER A 77 -14.25 5.04 0.27
N VAL A 78 -14.73 6.27 0.47
CA VAL A 78 -15.18 6.81 1.77
C VAL A 78 -16.55 7.43 1.57
N ASP A 79 -17.58 6.98 2.32
CA ASP A 79 -18.98 7.37 2.13
C ASP A 79 -19.47 7.22 0.68
N GLY A 80 -18.95 6.21 -0.01
CA GLY A 80 -19.22 5.98 -1.44
C GLY A 80 -18.51 6.95 -2.39
N THR A 81 -17.71 7.88 -1.89
CA THR A 81 -16.83 8.73 -2.71
C THR A 81 -15.53 7.98 -3.01
N PRO A 82 -15.18 7.74 -4.27
CA PRO A 82 -13.96 7.02 -4.63
C PRO A 82 -12.72 7.82 -4.25
N VAL A 83 -11.70 7.13 -3.72
CA VAL A 83 -10.39 7.72 -3.45
C VAL A 83 -9.51 7.54 -4.68
N GLU A 84 -8.90 8.63 -5.14
CA GLU A 84 -8.00 8.65 -6.29
C GLU A 84 -6.57 8.91 -5.80
N ILE A 85 -5.62 8.08 -6.24
CA ILE A 85 -4.20 8.30 -6.00
C ILE A 85 -3.49 8.19 -7.35
N THR A 86 -2.99 9.30 -7.86
CA THR A 86 -2.20 9.33 -9.09
C THR A 86 -0.84 8.69 -8.87
N ASP A 87 -0.36 7.90 -9.83
CA ASP A 87 0.92 7.17 -9.74
C ASP A 87 1.02 6.28 -8.49
N ALA A 88 -0.10 5.67 -8.11
CA ALA A 88 -0.21 4.80 -6.95
C ALA A 88 0.67 3.54 -7.09
N THR A 89 1.37 3.22 -6.01
CA THR A 89 2.07 1.95 -5.83
C THR A 89 1.48 1.22 -4.65
N VAL A 90 1.16 -0.05 -4.88
CA VAL A 90 0.72 -0.99 -3.85
C VAL A 90 1.95 -1.69 -3.29
N VAL A 91 2.02 -1.77 -1.96
CA VAL A 91 3.06 -2.46 -1.20
C VAL A 91 2.37 -3.35 -0.18
N CYS A 92 2.64 -4.64 -0.21
CA CYS A 92 2.18 -5.60 0.78
C CYS A 92 3.39 -6.13 1.54
N ALA A 93 3.46 -5.87 2.84
CA ALA A 93 4.55 -6.31 3.70
C ALA A 93 4.01 -7.28 4.75
N GLU A 94 4.35 -8.55 4.61
CA GLU A 94 4.04 -9.60 5.58
C GLU A 94 5.21 -9.76 6.54
N GLN A 95 4.92 -9.75 7.84
CA GLN A 95 5.88 -9.98 8.92
C GLN A 95 5.20 -10.76 10.04
N GLY A 96 5.63 -12.01 10.22
CA GLY A 96 5.06 -12.91 11.23
C GLY A 96 3.55 -13.09 11.02
N ASP A 97 2.76 -12.76 12.04
CA ASP A 97 1.31 -12.95 12.05
C ASP A 97 0.53 -11.73 11.51
N THR A 98 1.21 -10.78 10.88
CA THR A 98 0.60 -9.54 10.37
C THR A 98 1.00 -9.23 8.94
N ILE A 99 0.10 -8.61 8.19
CA ILE A 99 0.36 -8.05 6.88
C ILE A 99 -0.04 -6.56 6.87
N SER A 100 0.88 -5.74 6.39
CA SER A 100 0.69 -4.32 6.16
C SER A 100 0.47 -4.07 4.67
N LEU A 101 -0.69 -3.56 4.32
CA LEU A 101 -1.06 -3.13 2.98
C LEU A 101 -0.87 -1.63 2.91
N SER A 102 -0.18 -1.13 1.89
CA SER A 102 0.05 0.31 1.71
C SER A 102 -0.15 0.67 0.26
N VAL A 103 -0.88 1.75 0.01
CA VAL A 103 -1.07 2.32 -1.31
C VAL A 103 -0.72 3.79 -1.22
N GLY A 104 0.26 4.23 -2.01
CA GLY A 104 0.68 5.63 -1.99
C GLY A 104 1.20 6.07 -3.34
N SER A 105 1.16 7.37 -3.60
CA SER A 105 1.76 7.92 -4.81
C SER A 105 3.29 7.82 -4.75
N THR A 106 3.90 7.38 -5.85
CA THR A 106 5.35 7.48 -6.05
C THR A 106 5.80 8.90 -6.39
N SER A 107 4.87 9.75 -6.83
CA SER A 107 5.07 11.16 -7.10
C SER A 107 4.53 12.01 -5.94
N ALA A 108 4.98 11.73 -4.72
CA ALA A 108 4.61 12.51 -3.55
C ALA A 108 5.20 13.93 -3.62
N THR A 109 4.45 14.87 -4.20
CA THR A 109 4.61 16.29 -3.88
C THR A 109 3.89 16.55 -2.55
N MET A 110 4.46 17.40 -1.70
CA MET A 110 4.03 17.62 -0.31
C MET A 110 2.57 18.11 -0.16
N ASP A 111 1.91 18.48 -1.25
CA ASP A 111 0.55 19.03 -1.31
C ASP A 111 -0.53 17.95 -1.55
N SER A 112 -0.14 16.71 -1.92
CA SER A 112 -1.07 15.65 -2.32
C SER A 112 -0.71 14.30 -1.75
N ALA A 113 -0.15 14.26 -0.54
CA ALA A 113 0.19 13.01 0.15
C ALA A 113 -1.06 12.26 0.64
N THR A 114 -1.91 11.83 -0.31
CA THR A 114 -2.96 10.83 -0.08
C THR A 114 -2.31 9.45 -0.11
N GLY A 115 -2.41 8.75 1.01
CA GLY A 115 -1.88 7.40 1.19
C GLY A 115 -2.87 6.58 1.98
N LEU A 116 -3.09 5.35 1.52
CA LEU A 116 -3.88 4.34 2.19
C LEU A 116 -2.93 3.36 2.87
N SER A 117 -3.28 2.92 4.06
CA SER A 117 -2.58 1.85 4.76
C SER A 117 -3.57 1.02 5.53
N ALA A 118 -3.36 -0.28 5.61
CA ALA A 118 -4.12 -1.18 6.45
C ALA A 118 -3.18 -2.20 7.07
N VAL A 119 -3.43 -2.55 8.32
CA VAL A 119 -2.71 -3.62 9.01
C VAL A 119 -3.73 -4.68 9.39
N LEU A 120 -3.49 -5.90 8.92
CA LEU A 120 -4.35 -7.05 9.14
C LEU A 120 -3.54 -8.16 9.83
N SER A 121 -4.22 -9.07 10.52
CA SER A 121 -3.61 -10.37 10.83
C SER A 121 -3.46 -11.22 9.56
N THR A 122 -2.51 -12.15 9.56
CA THR A 122 -2.36 -13.13 8.49
C THR A 122 -3.31 -14.32 8.69
N GLY A 123 -3.44 -15.16 7.66
CA GLY A 123 -4.34 -16.31 7.64
C GLY A 123 -5.55 -16.12 6.70
N ASP A 124 -6.48 -17.07 6.75
CA ASP A 124 -7.65 -17.11 5.85
C ASP A 124 -8.75 -16.13 6.27
N ASN A 125 -8.81 -15.79 7.56
CA ASN A 125 -9.80 -14.88 8.13
C ASN A 125 -9.11 -13.70 8.83
N PRO A 126 -8.53 -12.75 8.06
CA PRO A 126 -7.78 -11.64 8.62
C PRO A 126 -8.66 -10.75 9.51
N GLU A 127 -8.08 -10.26 10.60
CA GLU A 127 -8.68 -9.28 11.49
C GLU A 127 -8.05 -7.91 11.23
N VAL A 128 -8.88 -6.86 11.21
CA VAL A 128 -8.42 -5.49 10.94
C VAL A 128 -7.89 -4.88 12.22
N GLN A 129 -6.62 -4.51 12.23
CA GLN A 129 -5.97 -3.87 13.38
C GLN A 129 -6.01 -2.35 13.27
N ALA A 130 -5.69 -1.83 12.08
CA ALA A 130 -5.70 -0.41 11.78
C ALA A 130 -5.92 -0.17 10.29
N VAL A 131 -6.56 0.94 9.94
CA VAL A 131 -6.65 1.46 8.57
C VAL A 131 -6.42 2.96 8.61
N GLY A 132 -5.47 3.47 7.84
CA GLY A 132 -5.32 4.89 7.59
C GLY A 132 -5.73 5.18 6.15
N MET A 133 -6.70 6.07 5.95
CA MET A 133 -7.12 6.48 4.60
C MET A 133 -6.57 7.84 4.18
N GLY A 134 -5.65 8.40 4.97
CA GLY A 134 -5.08 9.71 4.74
C GLY A 134 -6.07 10.83 5.03
N SER A 135 -5.93 11.93 4.29
CA SER A 135 -6.83 13.08 4.39
C SER A 135 -7.72 13.17 3.16
N THR A 136 -8.99 13.53 3.37
CA THR A 136 -9.89 13.91 2.27
C THR A 136 -9.48 15.23 1.65
N GLU A 137 -10.04 15.57 0.48
CA GLU A 137 -9.92 16.91 -0.11
C GLU A 137 -10.44 18.01 0.82
N THR A 138 -11.39 17.69 1.72
CA THR A 138 -11.94 18.59 2.73
C THR A 138 -11.04 18.78 3.96
N GLY A 139 -9.92 18.05 4.04
CA GLY A 139 -8.96 18.13 5.15
C GLY A 139 -9.35 17.29 6.38
N GLU A 140 -10.25 16.32 6.23
CA GLU A 140 -10.60 15.38 7.30
C GLU A 140 -9.56 14.26 7.33
N ALA A 141 -8.94 14.02 8.48
CA ALA A 141 -8.05 12.88 8.67
C ALA A 141 -8.88 11.63 8.99
N LEU A 142 -8.71 10.58 8.19
CA LEU A 142 -9.52 9.36 8.23
C LEU A 142 -8.69 8.19 8.76
N ALA A 143 -9.11 7.62 9.89
CA ALA A 143 -8.45 6.46 10.47
C ALA A 143 -9.39 5.55 11.25
N TYR A 144 -9.11 4.25 11.14
CA TYR A 144 -9.66 3.18 11.95
C TYR A 144 -8.55 2.61 12.84
N ALA A 145 -8.90 2.31 14.08
CA ALA A 145 -8.10 1.50 14.99
C ALA A 145 -9.03 0.60 15.81
N ALA A 146 -8.64 -0.65 15.98
CA ALA A 146 -9.41 -1.62 16.76
C ALA A 146 -9.58 -1.17 18.22
N GLY A 147 -10.76 -1.44 18.79
CA GLY A 147 -11.08 -1.13 20.19
C GLY A 147 -11.53 0.30 20.47
N ILE A 148 -11.61 1.17 19.45
CA ILE A 148 -12.21 2.50 19.58
C ILE A 148 -13.74 2.40 19.44
N PRO A 149 -14.54 2.91 20.40
CA PRO A 149 -15.99 2.93 20.28
C PRO A 149 -16.46 3.68 19.03
N GLY A 150 -17.39 3.10 18.26
CA GLY A 150 -17.91 3.67 17.02
C GLY A 150 -17.13 3.27 15.75
N ASN A 151 -15.94 2.69 15.92
CA ASN A 151 -15.17 2.13 14.80
C ASN A 151 -15.43 0.64 14.67
N GLU A 152 -15.77 0.20 13.46
CA GLU A 152 -15.95 -1.21 13.11
C GLU A 152 -15.24 -1.49 11.79
N ALA A 153 -14.54 -2.61 11.68
CA ALA A 153 -13.97 -3.02 10.40
C ALA A 153 -13.94 -4.54 10.30
N THR A 154 -14.21 -5.03 9.12
CA THR A 154 -14.15 -6.45 8.75
C THR A 154 -13.22 -6.59 7.57
N ALA A 155 -12.49 -7.70 7.53
CA ALA A 155 -11.66 -8.06 6.38
C ALA A 155 -11.96 -9.48 5.92
N THR A 156 -11.91 -9.68 4.62
CA THR A 156 -11.96 -10.99 3.98
C THR A 156 -10.77 -11.11 3.02
N LYS A 157 -10.27 -12.35 2.88
CA LYS A 157 -9.18 -12.67 1.97
C LYS A 157 -9.67 -13.64 0.90
N ASN A 158 -9.54 -13.23 -0.36
CA ASN A 158 -9.88 -14.02 -1.55
C ASN A 158 -8.61 -14.22 -2.39
N GLY A 159 -7.88 -15.32 -2.14
CA GLY A 159 -6.57 -15.53 -2.76
C GLY A 159 -5.57 -14.47 -2.29
N ASN A 160 -5.09 -13.61 -3.19
CA ASN A 160 -4.19 -12.50 -2.87
C ASN A 160 -4.92 -11.15 -2.72
N THR A 161 -6.25 -11.15 -2.81
CA THR A 161 -7.08 -9.95 -2.65
C THR A 161 -7.60 -9.84 -1.23
N TYR A 162 -7.38 -8.69 -0.62
CA TYR A 162 -7.87 -8.29 0.69
C TYR A 162 -8.98 -7.27 0.51
N GLU A 163 -10.18 -7.60 0.98
CA GLU A 163 -11.33 -6.70 0.99
C GLU A 163 -11.59 -6.29 2.44
N ILE A 164 -11.62 -4.99 2.68
CA ILE A 164 -11.76 -4.39 4.00
C ILE A 164 -12.91 -3.39 3.94
N THR A 165 -13.88 -3.55 4.83
CA THR A 165 -15.05 -2.66 4.90
C THR A 165 -15.31 -2.27 6.34
N GLY A 166 -15.83 -1.08 6.56
CA GLY A 166 -16.12 -0.67 7.92
C GLY A 166 -16.59 0.77 8.08
N VAL A 167 -16.55 1.20 9.34
CA VAL A 167 -16.77 2.56 9.80
C VAL A 167 -15.48 3.02 10.49
N LEU A 168 -14.97 4.15 10.05
CA LEU A 168 -13.78 4.80 10.60
C LEU A 168 -14.12 6.16 11.18
N THR A 169 -13.19 6.70 11.98
CA THR A 169 -13.30 8.04 12.51
C THR A 169 -12.68 9.04 11.54
N ALA A 170 -13.43 10.11 11.26
CA ALA A 170 -13.01 11.28 10.52
C ALA A 170 -12.86 12.47 11.47
N ALA A 171 -11.67 13.07 11.50
CA ALA A 171 -11.39 14.27 12.26
C ALA A 171 -11.21 15.45 11.31
N ASP A 172 -12.12 16.43 11.38
CA ASP A 172 -12.02 17.67 10.61
C ASP A 172 -10.90 18.55 11.20
N MET A 173 -9.78 18.66 10.48
CA MET A 173 -8.65 19.48 10.90
C MET A 173 -8.92 20.99 10.77
N ASN A 174 -9.92 21.37 9.96
CA ASN A 174 -10.37 22.76 9.82
C ASN A 174 -11.37 23.14 10.91
N ASN A 175 -12.07 22.17 11.52
CA ASN A 175 -12.99 22.37 12.62
C ASN A 175 -12.87 21.29 13.72
N PRO A 176 -11.81 21.33 14.55
CA PRO A 176 -11.61 20.35 15.61
C PRO A 176 -12.69 20.38 16.71
N MET A 177 -13.51 21.44 16.78
CA MET A 177 -14.62 21.55 17.71
C MET A 177 -15.87 20.75 17.29
N ALA A 178 -15.94 20.31 16.02
CA ALA A 178 -17.04 19.47 15.54
C ALA A 178 -17.03 18.06 16.18
N GLY A 179 -15.86 17.64 16.69
CA GLY A 179 -15.68 16.29 17.23
C GLY A 179 -15.54 15.22 16.12
N PRO A 180 -15.24 13.97 16.52
CA PRO A 180 -15.07 12.87 15.58
C PRO A 180 -16.38 12.59 14.84
N GLN A 181 -16.31 12.45 13.52
CA GLN A 181 -17.41 12.01 12.67
C GLN A 181 -17.18 10.55 12.27
N GLU A 182 -18.25 9.80 12.11
CA GLU A 182 -18.17 8.42 11.60
C GLU A 182 -18.36 8.43 10.09
N LYS A 183 -17.49 7.70 9.38
CA LYS A 183 -17.51 7.57 7.93
C LYS A 183 -17.41 6.12 7.53
N SER A 184 -18.25 5.71 6.60
CA SER A 184 -18.15 4.37 6.01
C SER A 184 -16.98 4.32 5.05
N PHE A 185 -16.29 3.18 4.97
CA PHE A 185 -15.20 2.99 4.03
C PHE A 185 -15.16 1.59 3.43
N GLU A 186 -14.56 1.51 2.25
CA GLU A 186 -14.26 0.28 1.56
C GLU A 186 -12.86 0.37 0.97
N LEU A 187 -12.06 -0.68 1.14
CA LEU A 187 -10.71 -0.81 0.62
C LEU A 187 -10.54 -2.22 0.06
N SER A 188 -10.11 -2.32 -1.18
CA SER A 188 -9.72 -3.57 -1.82
C SER A 188 -8.27 -3.45 -2.28
N VAL A 189 -7.44 -4.41 -1.91
CA VAL A 189 -6.03 -4.47 -2.31
C VAL A 189 -5.69 -5.88 -2.76
N THR A 190 -5.19 -6.01 -3.98
CA THR A 190 -4.66 -7.26 -4.53
C THR A 190 -3.16 -7.18 -4.55
N CYS A 191 -2.51 -8.02 -3.74
CA CYS A 191 -1.06 -8.22 -3.77
C CYS A 191 -0.68 -9.17 -4.92
N PRO A 192 0.51 -9.01 -5.53
CA PRO A 192 1.00 -9.93 -6.56
C PRO A 192 1.45 -11.27 -5.98
#